data_AF-A0A0A0Z0T2-F1
#
_entry.id   AF-A0A0A0Z0T2-F1
#
_cell.length_a   1.000
_cell.length_b   1.000
_cell.length_c   1.000
_cell.angle_alpha   90.00
_cell.angle_beta   90.00
_cell.angle_gamma   90.00
#
_symmetry.space_group_name_H-M   'P 1'
#
loop_
_entity.id
_entity.type
_entity.pdbx_description
1 polymer ?
#
loop_
_entity_poly.entity_id
_entity_poly.type
_entity_poly.pdbx_seq_one_letter_code
_entity_poly.pdbx_strand_id
1 'polypeptide(L)'
;LNHALKETHSDFVVIFDCDHVPTRAFLQNTIGWMIADPKLALLQTPHHFYSPDPFQRNLDSGMHVPPEGNMFYGLVQDGNDFWDATFFCGSCALIRRKAVKSIGGFATETVTEDAHTALKMQRKGWATAYLR
;
A
#
# COMPACT_ATOMS: atom_id res chain seq x y z
N LEU A 1 -3.58 11.39 -8.25
CA LEU A 1 -4.61 10.33 -8.05
C LEU A 1 -6.05 10.81 -8.28
N ASN A 2 -6.55 11.81 -7.52
CA ASN A 2 -7.95 12.25 -7.62
C ASN A 2 -8.39 12.72 -9.02
N HIS A 3 -7.50 13.33 -9.81
CA HIS A 3 -7.81 13.68 -11.19
C HIS A 3 -8.03 12.42 -12.06
N ALA A 4 -7.10 11.46 -12.01
CA ALA A 4 -7.22 10.19 -12.74
C ALA A 4 -8.48 9.39 -12.34
N LEU A 5 -8.96 9.51 -11.10
CA LEU A 5 -10.23 8.89 -10.69
C LEU A 5 -11.45 9.44 -11.44
N LYS A 6 -11.39 10.65 -12.00
CA LYS A 6 -12.45 11.25 -12.83
C LYS A 6 -12.42 10.72 -14.26
N GLU A 7 -11.23 10.40 -14.76
CA GLU A 7 -10.97 9.93 -16.13
C GLU A 7 -11.05 8.40 -16.29
N THR A 8 -11.18 7.65 -15.19
CA THR A 8 -11.14 6.18 -15.18
C THR A 8 -12.36 5.58 -14.47
N HIS A 9 -12.73 4.34 -14.81
CA HIS A 9 -14.01 3.76 -14.36
C HIS A 9 -13.92 2.38 -13.69
N SER A 10 -12.75 1.73 -13.65
CA SER A 10 -12.59 0.39 -13.07
C SER A 10 -12.88 0.32 -11.57
N ASP A 11 -13.43 -0.78 -11.07
CA ASP A 11 -13.78 -0.95 -9.65
C ASP A 11 -12.60 -0.90 -8.69
N PHE A 12 -11.42 -1.29 -9.18
CA PHE A 12 -10.17 -1.32 -8.44
C PHE A 12 -9.14 -0.42 -9.10
N VAL A 13 -8.25 0.13 -8.27
CA VAL A 13 -7.15 1.01 -8.67
C VAL A 13 -5.86 0.41 -8.12
N VAL A 14 -4.87 0.20 -8.97
CA VAL A 14 -3.51 -0.14 -8.54
C VAL A 14 -2.69 1.13 -8.54
N ILE A 15 -1.85 1.31 -7.52
CA ILE A 15 -0.93 2.44 -7.43
C ILE A 15 0.50 1.93 -7.35
N PHE A 16 1.33 2.45 -8.26
CA PHE A 16 2.78 2.32 -8.24
C PHE A 16 3.38 3.71 -8.41
N ASP A 17 4.38 4.02 -7.60
CA ASP A 17 5.27 5.14 -7.88
C ASP A 17 6.06 4.91 -9.17
N CYS A 18 6.58 5.97 -9.76
CA CYS A 18 7.28 5.92 -11.05
C CYS A 18 8.56 5.08 -11.03
N ASP A 19 9.12 4.81 -9.85
CA ASP A 19 10.30 4.00 -9.59
C ASP A 19 9.97 2.56 -9.12
N HIS A 20 8.70 2.27 -8.82
CA HIS A 20 8.23 0.95 -8.44
C HIS A 20 7.75 0.14 -9.65
N VAL A 21 8.64 -0.69 -10.21
CA VAL A 21 8.31 -1.57 -11.35
C VAL A 21 7.60 -2.84 -10.85
N PRO A 22 6.35 -3.09 -11.25
CA PRO A 22 5.60 -4.25 -10.77
C PRO A 22 6.07 -5.56 -11.41
N THR A 23 5.90 -6.67 -10.68
CA THR A 23 6.07 -8.00 -11.25
C THR A 23 4.85 -8.40 -12.08
N ARG A 24 5.05 -9.26 -13.09
CA ARG A 24 3.98 -9.79 -13.93
C ARG A 24 2.86 -10.46 -13.13
N ALA A 25 3.21 -11.08 -12.00
CA ALA A 25 2.29 -11.83 -11.15
C ALA A 25 1.49 -10.93 -10.18
N PHE A 26 1.78 -9.63 -10.10
CA PHE A 26 1.18 -8.74 -9.08
C PHE A 26 -0.34 -8.87 -9.01
N LEU A 27 -1.05 -8.66 -10.13
CA LEU A 27 -2.51 -8.75 -10.15
C LEU A 27 -3.02 -10.18 -9.94
N GLN A 28 -2.30 -11.19 -10.45
CA GLN A 28 -2.69 -12.60 -10.31
C GLN A 28 -2.72 -13.02 -8.84
N ASN A 29 -1.82 -12.47 -8.02
CA ASN A 29 -1.71 -12.79 -6.60
C ASN A 29 -2.56 -11.88 -5.69
N THR A 30 -3.00 -10.71 -6.17
CA THR A 30 -3.63 -9.68 -5.31
C THR A 30 -5.14 -9.51 -5.55
N ILE A 31 -5.60 -9.50 -6.81
CA ILE A 31 -6.99 -9.11 -7.12
C ILE A 31 -8.02 -10.07 -6.54
N GLY A 32 -7.68 -11.35 -6.40
CA GLY A 32 -8.56 -12.38 -5.86
C GLY A 32 -9.04 -12.07 -4.44
N TRP A 33 -8.16 -11.53 -3.59
CA TRP A 33 -8.49 -11.14 -2.22
C TRP A 33 -9.53 -10.02 -2.17
N MET A 34 -9.38 -9.02 -3.04
CA MET A 34 -10.34 -7.91 -3.16
C MET A 34 -11.71 -8.38 -3.67
N ILE A 35 -11.75 -9.44 -4.48
CA ILE A 35 -13.01 -10.01 -4.95
C ILE A 35 -13.66 -10.85 -3.85
N ALA A 36 -12.85 -11.62 -3.13
CA ALA A 36 -13.31 -12.52 -2.06
C ALA A 36 -13.93 -11.77 -0.88
N ASP A 37 -13.36 -10.63 -0.48
CA ASP A 37 -13.91 -9.79 0.58
C ASP A 37 -14.46 -8.45 0.05
N PRO A 38 -15.79 -8.27 0.02
CA PRO A 38 -16.43 -7.03 -0.39
C PRO A 38 -16.12 -5.82 0.51
N LYS A 39 -15.67 -6.02 1.75
CA LYS A 39 -15.29 -4.96 2.70
C LYS A 39 -13.80 -4.61 2.66
N LEU A 40 -12.98 -5.38 1.95
CA LEU A 40 -11.57 -5.05 1.78
C LEU A 40 -11.43 -3.82 0.88
N ALA A 41 -10.93 -2.72 1.44
CA ALA A 41 -10.71 -1.47 0.72
C ALA A 41 -9.29 -1.32 0.19
N LEU A 42 -8.32 -1.94 0.85
CA LEU A 42 -6.91 -1.80 0.58
C LEU A 42 -6.23 -3.16 0.75
N LEU A 43 -5.44 -3.56 -0.24
CA LEU A 43 -4.44 -4.61 -0.10
C LEU A 43 -3.07 -4.00 -0.37
N GLN A 44 -2.21 -3.97 0.64
CA GLN A 44 -0.84 -3.46 0.57
C GLN A 44 0.13 -4.63 0.36
N THR A 45 1.16 -4.42 -0.47
CA THR A 45 2.29 -5.35 -0.62
C THR A 45 3.60 -4.68 -0.18
N PRO A 46 4.66 -5.44 0.16
CA PRO A 46 5.95 -4.89 0.56
C PRO A 46 6.53 -3.90 -0.45
N HIS A 47 7.26 -2.90 0.03
CA HIS A 47 8.20 -2.16 -0.82
C HIS A 47 9.54 -2.90 -0.84
N HIS A 48 10.07 -3.09 -2.04
CA HIS A 48 11.38 -3.68 -2.24
C HIS A 48 12.21 -2.75 -3.12
N PHE A 49 13.41 -2.42 -2.64
CA PHE A 49 14.30 -1.49 -3.30
C PHE A 49 15.54 -2.21 -3.80
N TYR A 50 15.95 -1.91 -5.04
CA TYR A 50 17.16 -2.49 -5.64
C TYR A 50 18.45 -1.84 -5.12
N SER A 51 18.38 -0.55 -4.75
CA SER A 51 19.54 0.21 -4.31
C SER A 51 19.55 0.34 -2.79
N PRO A 52 20.72 0.23 -2.14
CA PRO A 52 20.84 0.48 -0.71
C PRO A 52 20.59 1.96 -0.41
N ASP A 53 19.99 2.24 0.74
CA ASP A 53 19.86 3.60 1.25
C ASP A 53 21.25 4.18 1.64
N PRO A 54 21.36 5.51 1.86
CA PRO A 54 22.63 6.13 2.17
C PRO A 54 23.33 5.58 3.42
N PHE A 55 22.60 5.15 4.45
CA PHE A 55 23.21 4.57 5.65
C PHE A 55 23.75 3.18 5.36
N GLN A 56 22.97 2.34 4.69
CA GLN A 56 23.40 1.01 4.30
C GLN A 56 24.63 1.05 3.37
N ARG A 57 24.68 2.02 2.44
CA ARG A 57 25.80 2.16 1.50
C ARG A 57 27.07 2.72 2.14
N ASN A 58 26.94 3.69 3.05
CA ASN A 58 28.08 4.49 3.51
C ASN A 58 28.68 3.99 4.84
N LEU A 59 28.02 3.09 5.57
CA LEU A 59 28.53 2.51 6.82
C LEU A 59 29.18 1.15 6.57
N ASP A 60 30.33 0.88 7.22
CA ASP A 60 31.10 -0.37 7.07
C ASP A 60 30.27 -1.64 7.35
N SER A 61 29.31 -1.56 8.26
CA SER A 61 28.42 -2.67 8.61
C SER A 61 27.20 -2.81 7.71
N GLY A 62 26.90 -1.83 6.85
CA GLY A 62 25.60 -1.74 6.16
C GLY A 62 25.31 -2.91 5.23
N MET A 63 26.32 -3.47 4.55
CA MET A 63 26.14 -4.64 3.69
C MET A 63 25.84 -5.95 4.44
N HIS A 64 26.07 -6.00 5.76
CA HIS A 64 25.83 -7.17 6.61
C HIS A 64 24.53 -7.06 7.42
N VAL A 65 23.85 -5.92 7.35
CA VAL A 65 22.60 -5.65 8.08
C VAL A 65 21.45 -5.56 7.06
N PRO A 66 20.29 -6.18 7.35
CA PRO A 66 19.11 -6.03 6.50
C PRO A 66 18.72 -4.55 6.31
N PRO A 67 18.20 -4.15 5.14
CA PRO A 67 17.69 -2.80 4.92
C PRO A 67 16.62 -2.41 5.95
N GLU A 68 16.53 -1.13 6.30
CA GLU A 68 15.57 -0.61 7.30
C GLU A 68 14.13 -1.06 7.00
N GLY A 69 13.71 -0.99 5.73
CA GLY A 69 12.38 -1.38 5.29
C GLY A 69 11.99 -2.82 5.62
N ASN A 70 12.96 -3.74 5.80
CA ASN A 70 12.66 -5.13 6.15
C ASN A 70 12.00 -5.27 7.52
N MET A 71 12.26 -4.36 8.46
CA MET A 71 11.57 -4.40 9.76
C MET A 71 10.08 -4.10 9.56
N PHE A 72 9.77 -3.02 8.85
CA PHE A 72 8.40 -2.54 8.68
C PHE A 72 7.58 -3.45 7.75
N TYR A 73 8.08 -3.71 6.55
CA TYR A 73 7.41 -4.56 5.55
C TYR A 73 7.62 -6.06 5.81
N GLY A 74 8.50 -6.44 6.74
CA GLY A 74 8.69 -7.84 7.11
C GLY A 74 7.81 -8.27 8.28
N LEU A 75 7.97 -7.62 9.43
CA LEU A 75 7.36 -8.05 10.69
C LEU A 75 6.20 -7.15 11.11
N VAL A 76 6.36 -5.83 10.98
CA VAL A 76 5.38 -4.87 11.56
C VAL A 76 4.08 -4.84 10.77
N GLN A 77 4.13 -4.80 9.43
CA GLN A 77 2.92 -4.79 8.60
C GLN A 77 2.12 -6.09 8.73
N ASP A 78 2.80 -7.23 8.81
CA ASP A 78 2.18 -8.53 9.06
C ASP A 78 1.49 -8.55 10.44
N GLY A 79 2.13 -7.98 11.47
CA GLY A 79 1.52 -7.79 12.78
C GLY A 79 0.35 -6.81 12.80
N ASN A 80 0.38 -5.76 11.97
CA ASN A 80 -0.72 -4.81 11.84
C ASN A 80 -1.92 -5.41 11.10
N ASP A 81 -1.67 -6.24 10.10
CA ASP A 81 -2.70 -6.97 9.34
C ASP A 81 -3.59 -7.83 10.26
N PHE A 82 -2.98 -8.49 11.25
CA PHE A 82 -3.71 -9.24 12.27
C PHE A 82 -4.79 -8.41 12.98
N TRP A 83 -4.60 -7.10 13.09
CA TRP A 83 -5.53 -6.18 13.75
C TRP A 83 -6.37 -5.34 12.77
N ASP A 84 -6.46 -5.72 11.49
CA ASP A 84 -7.14 -4.94 10.45
C ASP A 84 -6.61 -3.49 10.42
N ALA A 85 -5.27 -3.35 10.50
CA ALA A 85 -4.58 -2.07 10.67
C ALA A 85 -3.43 -1.89 9.68
N THR A 86 -3.45 -2.61 8.54
CA THR A 86 -2.46 -2.44 7.47
C THR A 86 -2.46 -1.01 6.95
N PHE A 87 -1.28 -0.43 6.82
CA PHE A 87 -1.11 0.94 6.32
C PHE A 87 -1.10 0.97 4.79
N PHE A 88 -1.70 2.01 4.21
CA PHE A 88 -1.41 2.36 2.82
C PHE A 88 -0.13 3.18 2.77
N CYS A 89 0.85 2.69 2.00
CA CYS A 89 2.20 3.26 1.90
C CYS A 89 2.46 3.93 0.55
N GLY A 90 1.44 4.50 -0.09
CA GLY A 90 1.57 5.30 -1.32
C GLY A 90 1.73 4.49 -2.61
N SER A 91 2.38 3.33 -2.56
CA SER A 91 2.69 2.48 -3.72
C SER A 91 2.56 0.99 -3.40
N CYS A 92 2.60 0.15 -4.43
CA CYS A 92 2.50 -1.31 -4.36
C CYS A 92 1.19 -1.76 -3.68
N ALA A 93 0.09 -1.06 -4.00
CA ALA A 93 -1.18 -1.25 -3.34
C ALA A 93 -2.35 -1.34 -4.33
N LEU A 94 -3.33 -2.16 -3.97
CA LEU A 94 -4.60 -2.31 -4.68
C LEU A 94 -5.72 -1.72 -3.82
N ILE A 95 -6.51 -0.83 -4.40
CA ILE A 95 -7.50 -0.03 -3.68
C ILE A 95 -8.87 -0.16 -4.33
N ARG A 96 -9.90 -0.37 -3.51
CA ARG A 96 -11.29 -0.36 -3.97
C ARG A 96 -11.77 1.07 -4.20
N ARG A 97 -12.15 1.38 -5.44
CA ARG A 97 -12.65 2.70 -5.82
C ARG A 97 -13.84 3.15 -4.98
N LYS A 98 -14.79 2.24 -4.72
CA LYS A 98 -15.97 2.54 -3.91
C LYS A 98 -15.59 3.03 -2.49
N ALA A 99 -14.57 2.44 -1.89
CA ALA A 99 -14.10 2.83 -0.56
C ALA A 99 -13.52 4.26 -0.58
N VAL A 100 -12.64 4.55 -1.53
CA VAL A 100 -12.07 5.90 -1.72
C VAL A 100 -13.15 6.94 -2.03
N LYS A 101 -14.12 6.62 -2.90
CA LYS A 101 -15.24 7.53 -3.18
C LYS A 101 -16.11 7.79 -1.94
N SER A 102 -16.26 6.81 -1.04
CA SER A 102 -17.05 6.97 0.19
C SER A 102 -16.47 7.98 1.18
N ILE A 103 -15.18 8.31 1.05
CA ILE A 103 -14.48 9.30 1.87
C ILE A 103 -14.22 10.62 1.11
N GLY A 104 -14.75 10.76 -0.11
CA GLY A 104 -14.61 11.96 -0.93
C GLY A 104 -13.39 11.99 -1.86
N GLY A 105 -12.67 10.88 -2.01
CA GLY A 105 -11.42 10.80 -2.77
C GLY A 105 -10.21 10.47 -1.89
N PHE A 106 -9.03 10.42 -2.49
CA PHE A 106 -7.77 10.38 -1.75
C PHE A 106 -7.63 11.65 -0.92
N ALA A 107 -7.13 11.52 0.31
CA ALA A 107 -6.91 12.64 1.22
C ALA A 107 -5.96 13.67 0.60
N THR A 108 -6.08 14.93 1.01
CA THR A 108 -5.21 16.02 0.53
C THR A 108 -4.80 16.98 1.64
N GLU A 109 -5.17 16.69 2.88
CA GLU A 109 -5.00 17.59 4.02
C GLU A 109 -3.62 17.49 4.68
N THR A 110 -2.85 16.45 4.35
CA THR A 110 -1.52 16.18 4.89
C THR A 110 -0.59 15.72 3.77
N VAL A 111 0.71 15.84 4.01
CA VAL A 111 1.78 15.34 3.13
C VAL A 111 1.88 13.80 3.09
N THR A 112 1.29 13.12 4.08
CA THR A 112 1.19 11.66 4.19
C THR A 112 -0.23 11.23 3.83
N GLU A 113 -0.64 11.57 2.60
CA GLU A 113 -2.01 11.40 2.15
C GLU A 113 -2.44 9.94 2.07
N ASP A 114 -1.49 9.04 1.88
CA ASP A 114 -1.65 7.60 1.80
C ASP A 114 -2.20 7.02 3.12
N ALA A 115 -1.45 7.13 4.21
CA ALA A 115 -1.85 6.68 5.53
C ALA A 115 -3.14 7.36 5.98
N HIS A 116 -3.30 8.66 5.67
CA HIS A 116 -4.52 9.39 5.98
C HIS A 116 -5.74 8.86 5.20
N THR A 117 -5.56 8.49 3.93
CA THR A 117 -6.61 7.87 3.11
C THR A 117 -7.04 6.53 3.71
N ALA A 118 -6.09 5.67 4.09
CA ALA A 118 -6.39 4.39 4.74
C ALA A 118 -7.18 4.59 6.03
N LEU A 119 -6.75 5.49 6.91
CA LEU A 119 -7.43 5.81 8.16
C LEU A 119 -8.87 6.29 7.92
N LYS A 120 -9.09 7.18 6.93
CA LYS A 120 -10.44 7.64 6.58
C LYS A 120 -11.34 6.50 6.11
N MET A 121 -10.82 5.56 5.32
CA MET A 121 -11.58 4.37 4.88
C MET A 121 -11.91 3.46 6.07
N GLN A 122 -10.95 3.17 6.94
CA GLN A 122 -11.19 2.37 8.14
C GLN A 122 -12.22 2.99 9.08
N ARG A 123 -12.19 4.32 9.26
CA ARG A 123 -13.23 5.04 10.03
C ARG A 123 -14.64 4.93 9.44
N LYS A 124 -14.77 4.53 8.18
CA LYS A 124 -16.06 4.22 7.51
C LYS A 124 -16.42 2.73 7.55
N GLY A 125 -15.65 1.90 8.25
CA GLY A 125 -15.89 0.47 8.43
C GLY A 125 -15.36 -0.42 7.29
N TRP A 126 -14.42 0.10 6.50
CA TRP A 126 -13.70 -0.70 5.50
C TRP A 126 -12.49 -1.39 6.11
N ALA A 127 -12.19 -2.60 5.66
CA ALA A 127 -11.03 -3.38 6.09
C ALA A 127 -9.78 -3.05 5.24
N THR A 128 -8.60 -3.31 5.79
CA THR A 128 -7.32 -3.27 5.10
C THR A 128 -6.58 -4.59 5.30
N ALA A 129 -5.75 -4.97 4.33
CA ALA A 129 -4.97 -6.20 4.43
C ALA A 129 -3.56 -6.05 3.86
N TYR A 130 -2.65 -6.90 4.33
CA TYR A 130 -1.27 -7.01 3.89
C TYR A 130 -1.00 -8.36 3.22
N LEU A 131 -0.35 -8.34 2.06
CA LEU A 131 0.13 -9.57 1.40
C LEU A 131 1.63 -9.46 1.16
N ARG A 132 2.38 -10.33 1.82
CA ARG A 132 3.84 -10.43 1.71
C ARG A 132 4.30 -11.30 0.53
#